data_AF-A0A544ZLW0-F1
#
_entry.id   AF-A0A544ZLW0-F1
#
_cell.length_a   1.000
_cell.length_b   1.000
_cell.length_c   1.000
_cell.angle_alpha   90.00
_cell.angle_beta   90.00
_cell.angle_gamma   90.00
#
_symmetry.space_group_name_H-M   'P 1'
#
loop_
_entity.id
_entity.type
_entity.pdbx_description
1 polymer ?
#
loop_
_entity_poly.entity_id
_entity_poly.type
_entity_poly.pdbx_seq_one_letter_code
_entity_poly.pdbx_strand_id
1 'polypeptide(L)'
;MSAFLPTATVAVLRGETTDEYGDLTDSDTPVRGGVPISLIEREQRVFVAAENRYTIVRYIAGRVRPHADIREQDRLRDEATGSIYLVEAVSRPQSPIGRADVRLVLRRVGT
;
A
#
# COMPACT_ATOMS: atom_id res chain seq x y z
N MET A 1 16.91 -16.40 2.32
CA MET A 1 16.49 -15.06 2.79
C MET A 1 16.03 -14.26 1.57
N SER A 2 14.78 -13.80 1.51
CA SER A 2 14.36 -12.83 0.50
C SER A 2 14.95 -11.49 0.91
N ALA A 3 15.91 -10.96 0.14
CA ALA A 3 16.51 -9.65 0.44
C ALA A 3 15.47 -8.55 0.17
N PHE A 4 14.95 -7.95 1.24
CA PHE A 4 14.18 -6.72 1.16
C PHE A 4 15.11 -5.60 0.66
N LEU A 5 14.87 -5.13 -0.56
CA LEU A 5 15.55 -3.98 -1.16
C LEU A 5 14.54 -2.84 -1.29
N PRO A 6 14.60 -1.81 -0.41
CA PRO A 6 13.72 -0.66 -0.54
C PRO A 6 14.10 0.13 -1.79
N THR A 7 13.10 0.42 -2.63
CA THR A 7 13.27 1.20 -3.87
C THR A 7 12.75 2.62 -3.73
N ALA A 8 11.89 2.88 -2.74
CA ALA A 8 11.28 4.18 -2.50
C ALA A 8 11.07 4.45 -0.99
N THR A 9 10.80 5.70 -0.65
CA THR A 9 10.32 6.11 0.69
C THR A 9 8.90 6.63 0.57
N VAL A 10 8.04 6.19 1.50
CA VAL A 10 6.64 6.62 1.55
C VAL A 10 6.31 7.25 2.88
N ALA A 11 5.44 8.26 2.82
CA ALA A 11 4.73 8.81 3.95
C ALA A 11 3.37 8.12 4.08
N VAL A 12 3.05 7.66 5.29
CA VAL A 12 1.74 7.08 5.63
C VAL A 12 0.81 8.22 6.03
N LEU A 13 -0.25 8.43 5.25
CA LEU A 13 -1.35 9.33 5.53
C LEU A 13 -2.48 8.52 6.17
N ARG A 14 -2.91 8.92 7.36
CA ARG A 14 -3.97 8.25 8.11
C ARG A 14 -4.79 9.28 8.86
N GLY A 15 -6.11 9.10 8.82
CA GLY A 15 -7.08 9.93 9.50
C GLY A 15 -8.05 10.57 8.52
N GLU A 16 -9.08 11.17 9.09
CA GLU A 16 -10.10 11.94 8.39
C GLU A 16 -10.04 13.37 8.93
N THR A 17 -10.25 14.36 8.07
CA THR A 17 -10.48 15.75 8.44
C THR A 17 -11.87 16.16 7.99
N THR A 18 -12.42 17.17 8.63
CA THR A 18 -13.67 17.78 8.17
C THR A 18 -13.33 18.84 7.14
N ASP A 19 -14.05 18.84 6.00
CA ASP A 19 -13.91 19.90 5.01
C ASP A 19 -14.72 21.16 5.39
N GLU A 20 -14.69 22.18 4.54
CA GLU A 20 -15.42 23.43 4.76
C GLU A 20 -16.95 23.27 4.73
N TYR A 21 -17.45 22.12 4.25
CA TYR A 21 -18.86 21.79 4.12
C TYR A 21 -19.36 20.87 5.25
N GLY A 22 -18.47 20.43 6.14
CA GLY A 22 -18.82 19.54 7.25
C GLY A 22 -18.74 18.05 6.89
N ASP A 23 -18.26 17.70 5.71
CA ASP A 23 -18.10 16.31 5.27
C ASP A 23 -16.77 15.73 5.73
N LEU A 24 -16.76 14.43 6.02
CA LEU A 24 -15.55 13.69 6.34
C LEU A 24 -14.75 13.47 5.05
N THR A 25 -13.58 14.09 4.97
CA THR A 25 -12.61 13.88 3.90
C THR A 25 -11.35 13.24 4.45
N ASP A 26 -10.57 12.59 3.59
CA ASP A 26 -9.33 11.98 4.04
C ASP A 26 -8.32 13.05 4.52
N SER A 27 -7.66 12.81 5.63
CA SER A 27 -6.58 13.69 6.10
C SER A 27 -5.31 13.48 5.28
N ASP A 28 -4.74 14.59 4.80
CA ASP A 28 -3.42 14.62 4.16
C ASP A 28 -2.27 14.74 5.17
N THR A 29 -2.57 14.65 6.46
CA THR A 29 -1.54 14.72 7.51
C THR A 29 -0.75 13.41 7.55
N PRO A 30 0.58 13.43 7.31
CA PRO A 30 1.39 12.24 7.41
C PRO A 30 1.56 11.82 8.87
N VAL A 31 1.08 10.63 9.21
CA VAL A 31 1.28 10.02 10.53
C VAL A 31 2.72 9.52 10.68
N ARG A 32 3.35 9.08 9.58
CA ARG A 32 4.75 8.65 9.59
C ARG A 32 5.41 8.84 8.23
N GLY A 33 6.46 9.65 8.18
CA GLY A 33 7.30 9.83 6.99
C GLY A 33 8.48 8.88 6.93
N GLY A 34 9.15 8.81 5.78
CA GLY A 34 10.42 8.13 5.58
C GLY A 34 10.36 6.60 5.74
N VAL A 35 9.19 5.98 5.49
CA VAL A 35 9.07 4.53 5.60
C VAL A 35 9.67 3.89 4.33
N PRO A 36 10.74 3.10 4.45
CA PRO A 36 11.34 2.45 3.29
C PRO A 36 10.43 1.33 2.80
N ILE A 37 10.07 1.40 1.52
CA ILE A 37 9.20 0.44 0.84
C ILE A 37 9.83 -0.05 -0.46
N SER A 38 9.56 -1.29 -0.81
CA SER A 38 9.82 -1.82 -2.15
C SER A 38 8.50 -1.84 -2.91
N LEU A 39 8.39 -1.04 -3.96
CA LEU A 39 7.21 -0.98 -4.83
C LEU A 39 7.49 -1.77 -6.10
N ILE A 40 6.63 -2.74 -6.41
CA ILE A 40 6.75 -3.58 -7.61
C ILE A 40 5.38 -3.65 -8.28
N GLU A 41 5.28 -3.18 -9.53
CA GLU A 41 4.07 -3.37 -10.32
C GLU A 41 3.92 -4.85 -10.69
N ARG A 42 2.72 -5.38 -10.49
CA ARG A 42 2.38 -6.77 -10.78
C ARG A 42 1.08 -6.84 -11.56
N GLU A 43 0.99 -7.87 -12.38
CA GLU A 43 -0.22 -8.22 -13.10
C GLU A 43 -0.69 -9.58 -12.60
N GLN A 44 -1.98 -9.70 -12.29
CA GLN A 44 -2.61 -10.97 -11.95
C GLN A 44 -3.77 -11.24 -12.89
N ARG A 45 -3.76 -12.41 -13.51
CA ARG A 45 -4.88 -12.90 -14.29
C ARG A 45 -5.97 -13.40 -13.35
N VAL A 46 -7.11 -12.73 -13.33
CA VAL A 46 -8.26 -13.07 -12.49
C VAL A 46 -9.40 -13.54 -13.38
N PHE A 47 -10.03 -14.65 -13.01
CA PHE A 47 -11.23 -15.12 -13.69
C PHE A 47 -12.45 -14.39 -13.16
N VAL A 48 -13.17 -13.69 -14.03
CA VAL A 48 -14.39 -12.96 -13.69
C VAL A 48 -15.58 -13.82 -14.09
N ALA A 49 -16.17 -14.52 -13.11
CA ALA A 49 -17.28 -15.45 -13.35
C ALA A 49 -18.51 -14.75 -13.97
N ALA A 50 -18.77 -13.48 -13.59
CA ALA A 50 -19.89 -12.70 -14.11
C ALA A 50 -19.81 -12.46 -15.63
N GLU A 51 -18.60 -12.40 -16.19
CA GLU A 51 -18.36 -12.12 -17.61
C GLU A 51 -17.85 -13.36 -18.36
N ASN A 52 -17.71 -14.50 -17.66
CA ASN A 52 -17.11 -15.74 -18.14
C ASN A 52 -15.78 -15.53 -18.90
N ARG A 53 -14.94 -14.59 -18.45
CA ARG A 53 -13.66 -14.25 -19.08
C ARG A 53 -12.54 -14.07 -18.07
N TYR A 54 -11.30 -14.22 -18.54
CA TYR A 54 -10.12 -13.84 -17.78
C TYR A 54 -9.82 -12.35 -18.01
N THR A 55 -9.64 -11.60 -16.93
CA THR A 55 -9.17 -10.22 -16.97
C THR A 55 -7.78 -10.14 -16.35
N ILE A 56 -6.97 -9.17 -16.79
CA ILE A 56 -5.68 -8.87 -16.18
C ILE A 56 -5.87 -7.66 -15.26
N VAL A 57 -5.71 -7.87 -13.96
CA VAL A 57 -5.74 -6.80 -12.97
C VAL A 57 -4.31 -6.40 -12.66
N ARG A 58 -4.02 -5.12 -12.82
CA ARG A 58 -2.75 -4.53 -12.39
C ARG A 58 -2.87 -4.05 -10.96
N TYR A 59 -1.91 -4.42 -10.13
CA TYR A 59 -1.82 -3.99 -8.75
C TYR A 59 -0.35 -3.76 -8.39
N ILE A 60 -0.12 -2.95 -7.38
CA ILE A 60 1.23 -2.64 -6.93
C ILE A 60 1.49 -3.46 -5.67
N ALA A 61 2.49 -4.33 -5.73
CA ALA A 61 2.94 -5.08 -4.57
C ALA A 61 3.97 -4.25 -3.80
N GLY A 62 3.61 -3.86 -2.57
CA GLY A 62 4.51 -3.26 -1.61
C GLY A 62 5.18 -4.31 -0.73
N ARG A 63 6.45 -4.13 -0.39
CA ARG A 63 7.09 -4.83 0.74
C ARG A 63 7.62 -3.82 1.72
N VAL A 64 7.43 -4.07 3.01
CA VAL A 64 7.92 -3.21 4.08
C VAL A 64 8.49 -4.05 5.23
N ARG A 65 9.33 -3.41 6.03
CA ARG A 65 9.87 -4.04 7.24
C ARG A 65 8.74 -4.40 8.22
N PRO A 66 8.89 -5.47 9.02
CA PRO A 66 7.84 -5.92 9.94
C PRO A 66 7.45 -4.95 11.06
N HIS A 67 8.23 -3.89 11.29
CA HIS A 67 7.98 -2.85 12.30
C HIS A 67 7.30 -1.59 11.72
N ALA A 68 6.94 -1.61 10.43
CA ALA A 68 6.16 -0.54 9.82
C ALA A 68 4.70 -0.67 10.28
N ASP A 69 4.17 0.39 10.92
CA ASP A 69 2.75 0.47 11.29
C ASP A 69 1.92 0.90 10.07
N ILE A 70 1.75 -0.01 9.13
CA ILE A 70 0.87 0.15 7.97
C ILE A 70 -0.35 -0.74 8.17
N ARG A 71 -1.52 -0.15 7.94
CA ARG A 71 -2.84 -0.74 8.07
C ARG A 71 -3.55 -0.73 6.72
N GLU A 72 -4.59 -1.53 6.62
CA GLU A 72 -5.52 -1.48 5.50
C GLU A 72 -6.24 -0.13 5.51
N GLN A 73 -6.59 0.36 4.32
CA GLN A 73 -7.19 1.68 4.09
C GLN A 73 -6.27 2.89 4.34
N ASP A 74 -5.03 2.68 4.82
CA ASP A 74 -4.05 3.76 4.86
C ASP A 74 -3.71 4.21 3.44
N ARG A 75 -3.41 5.51 3.28
CA ARG A 75 -2.88 6.06 2.04
C ARG A 75 -1.37 6.23 2.18
N LEU A 76 -0.62 5.81 1.17
CA LEU A 76 0.82 5.92 1.09
C LEU A 76 1.16 6.93 0.00
N ARG A 77 1.82 8.02 0.39
CA ARG A 77 2.37 8.98 -0.56
C ARG A 77 3.84 8.69 -0.77
N ASP A 78 4.24 8.46 -2.01
CA ASP A 78 5.65 8.38 -2.37
C ASP A 78 6.30 9.76 -2.25
N GLU A 79 7.36 9.85 -1.47
CA GLU A 79 8.09 11.11 -1.23
C GLU A 79 8.94 11.50 -2.44
N ALA A 80 9.34 10.55 -3.28
CA ALA A 80 10.16 10.82 -4.46
C ALA A 80 9.31 11.30 -5.65
N THR A 81 8.17 10.66 -5.89
CA THR A 81 7.34 10.95 -7.08
C THR A 81 6.07 11.75 -6.76
N GLY A 82 5.66 11.82 -5.50
CA GLY A 82 4.37 12.43 -5.10
C GLY A 82 3.16 11.50 -5.26
N SER A 83 3.31 10.34 -5.90
CA SER A 83 2.21 9.41 -6.20
C SER A 83 1.51 8.92 -4.94
N ILE A 84 0.18 8.84 -4.97
CA ILE A 84 -0.63 8.34 -3.86
C ILE A 84 -1.15 6.94 -4.16
N TYR A 85 -0.88 6.03 -3.24
CA TYR A 85 -1.31 4.64 -3.25
C TYR A 85 -2.24 4.37 -2.08
N LEU A 86 -3.32 3.65 -2.29
CA LEU A 86 -4.20 3.14 -1.25
C LEU A 86 -3.78 1.72 -0.88
N VAL A 87 -3.69 1.43 0.41
CA VAL A 87 -3.45 0.07 0.91
C VAL A 87 -4.76 -0.71 0.89
N GLU A 88 -4.87 -1.67 -0.02
CA GLU A 88 -6.04 -2.53 -0.14
C GLU A 88 -5.97 -3.73 0.80
N ALA A 89 -4.78 -4.31 0.98
CA ALA A 89 -4.60 -5.47 1.85
C ALA A 89 -3.21 -5.50 2.47
N VAL A 90 -3.13 -5.93 3.74
CA VAL A 90 -1.88 -6.11 4.48
C VAL A 90 -1.70 -7.58 4.86
N SER A 91 -0.80 -8.27 4.17
CA SER A 91 -0.44 -9.65 4.48
C SER A 91 0.81 -9.69 5.37
N ARG A 92 0.64 -10.19 6.60
CA ARG A 92 1.72 -10.39 7.57
C ARG A 92 2.03 -11.89 7.69
N PRO A 93 2.92 -12.44 6.85
CA PRO A 93 3.26 -13.85 6.92
C PRO A 93 3.85 -14.16 8.30
N GLN A 94 3.19 -15.04 9.05
CA GLN A 94 3.76 -15.59 10.28
C GLN A 94 4.83 -16.61 9.89
N SER A 95 6.08 -16.38 10.30
CA SER A 95 7.15 -17.35 10.11
C SER A 95 7.58 -17.88 11.48
N PRO A 96 7.68 -19.21 11.65
CA PRO A 96 8.12 -19.81 12.90
C PRO A 96 9.60 -19.50 13.24
N ILE A 97 10.38 -18.99 12.27
CA ILE A 97 11.83 -18.75 12.40
C ILE A 97 12.17 -17.24 12.50
N GLY A 98 11.16 -16.34 12.46
CA GLY A 98 11.39 -14.91 12.66
C GLY A 98 10.27 -14.00 12.14
N ARG A 99 10.42 -12.68 12.29
CA ARG A 99 9.48 -11.71 11.70
C ARG A 99 9.75 -11.58 10.20
N ALA A 100 8.83 -12.08 9.38
CA ALA A 100 8.91 -11.95 7.93
C ALA A 100 8.47 -10.56 7.45
N ASP A 101 8.91 -10.18 6.25
CA ASP A 101 8.53 -8.91 5.62
C ASP A 101 7.01 -8.84 5.42
N VAL A 102 6.44 -7.66 5.68
CA VAL A 102 5.02 -7.41 5.47
C VAL A 102 4.81 -7.14 3.99
N ARG A 103 3.83 -7.82 3.41
CA ARG A 103 3.44 -7.68 2.00
C ARG A 103 2.18 -6.84 1.93
N LEU A 104 2.19 -5.85 1.08
CA LEU A 104 1.09 -4.92 0.87
C LEU A 104 0.56 -5.11 -0.55
N VAL A 105 -0.75 -5.07 -0.70
CA VAL A 105 -1.42 -4.87 -1.99
C VAL A 105 -1.85 -3.43 -2.04
N LEU A 106 -1.33 -2.71 -3.02
CA LEU A 106 -1.53 -1.28 -3.19
C LEU A 106 -2.23 -1.03 -4.52
N ARG A 107 -3.17 -0.08 -4.51
CA ARG A 107 -3.78 0.47 -5.71
C ARG A 107 -3.38 1.92 -5.85
N ARG A 108 -2.97 2.34 -7.05
CA ARG A 108 -2.71 3.76 -7.32
C ARG A 108 -4.02 4.52 -7.40
N VAL A 109 -4.12 5.64 -6.68
CA VAL A 109 -5.33 6.47 -6.61
C VAL A 109 -5.09 7.85 -7.20
N GLY A 110 -3.87 8.38 -7.12
CA GLY A 110 -3.52 9.70 -7.64
C GLY A 110 -2.05 9.83 -8.02
N THR A 111 -1.73 10.96 -8.64
CA THR A 111 -0.35 11.40 -8.93
C THR A 111 -0.18 12.82 -8.45
#